data_AF-A0AA88HNI1-F1
#
_entry.id   AF-A0AA88HNI1-F1
#
_cell.length_a   1.000
_cell.length_b   1.000
_cell.length_c   1.000
_cell.angle_alpha   90.00
_cell.angle_beta   90.00
_cell.angle_gamma   90.00
#
_symmetry.space_group_name_H-M   'P 1'
#
loop_
_entity.id
_entity.type
_entity.pdbx_description
1 polymer ?
#
loop_
_entity_poly.entity_id
_entity_poly.type
_entity_poly.pdbx_seq_one_letter_code
_entity_poly.pdbx_strand_id
1 'polypeptide(L)'
;MIGLVSMICILPRHYKCNRILTARFHRKHAKLTLAACYAPTNEAKDDHKETFYKELTSVLKDVPRHDILCVMKDFNAKVGNDKDYCVDVLGNHGPGKRNKNGELLMEMAQSFGLVSGGTLFAYKDICKYPWTSPDMEDQVHGYEAEEHDQYGAHQGYEGQEVDQSMDDPELEAIKARVREMEEEAEKLKQLQSEVDKQILGSPGNQALNVSIEDKMEIDARSVFVGNVDYGATAEELEQHFHGCGSINRVTILCNKFDGHPKGFAYVEFADKESVQTAMALDDSLFRGRQIK
;
A
#
# COMPACT_ATOMS: atom_id res chain seq x y z
N MET A 1 -17.93 2.09 -4.89
CA MET A 1 -16.55 1.69 -5.27
C MET A 1 -15.81 2.95 -5.69
N ILE A 2 -14.91 3.45 -4.83
CA ILE A 2 -14.26 4.75 -4.99
C ILE A 2 -12.90 4.51 -5.66
N GLY A 3 -12.81 4.77 -6.97
CA GLY A 3 -11.58 4.74 -7.74
C GLY A 3 -10.87 6.09 -7.69
N LEU A 4 -9.88 6.21 -6.80
CA LEU A 4 -8.91 7.30 -6.81
C LEU A 4 -7.86 6.99 -7.89
N VAL A 5 -7.95 7.62 -9.05
CA VAL A 5 -6.81 7.76 -9.96
C VAL A 5 -6.34 9.21 -9.89
N SER A 6 -5.80 9.57 -8.72
CA SER A 6 -4.98 10.77 -8.56
C SER A 6 -3.86 10.70 -9.59
N MET A 7 -3.73 11.72 -10.45
CA MET A 7 -2.65 11.95 -11.41
C MET A 7 -1.35 11.22 -11.01
N ILE A 8 -1.19 10.01 -11.53
CA ILE A 8 0.08 9.33 -11.52
C ILE A 8 0.84 9.96 -12.67
N CYS A 9 1.56 11.04 -12.39
CA CYS A 9 2.59 11.53 -13.28
C CYS A 9 3.70 10.45 -13.25
N ILE A 10 3.56 9.41 -14.08
CA ILE A 10 4.59 8.39 -14.31
C ILE A 10 5.69 9.10 -15.11
N LEU A 11 6.56 9.80 -14.40
CA LEU A 11 7.87 10.18 -14.94
C LEU A 11 8.65 8.89 -15.27
N PRO A 12 9.57 8.95 -16.26
CA PRO A 12 10.02 7.79 -17.02
C PRO A 12 10.37 6.58 -16.16
N ARG A 13 9.80 5.44 -16.55
CA ARG A 13 10.19 4.11 -16.08
C ARG A 13 11.68 3.92 -16.39
N HIS A 14 12.51 4.01 -15.38
CA HIS A 14 13.89 3.53 -15.48
C HIS A 14 13.89 2.08 -15.02
N TYR A 15 13.71 1.15 -15.96
CA TYR A 15 14.10 -0.25 -15.72
C TYR A 15 15.61 -0.26 -15.56
N LYS A 16 16.07 -0.38 -14.31
CA LYS A 16 17.49 -0.60 -14.02
C LYS A 16 17.83 -2.09 -14.22
N CYS A 17 16.91 -3.00 -13.85
CA CYS A 17 17.00 -4.44 -14.10
C CYS A 17 15.60 -5.11 -14.02
N ASN A 18 15.52 -6.42 -14.27
CA ASN A 18 14.25 -7.19 -14.27
C ASN A 18 13.56 -7.30 -12.90
N ARG A 19 14.22 -6.87 -11.80
CA ARG A 19 13.76 -7.10 -10.42
C ARG A 19 13.60 -5.83 -9.58
N ILE A 20 13.94 -4.66 -10.12
CA ILE A 20 13.88 -3.39 -9.41
C ILE A 20 13.16 -2.37 -10.29
N LEU A 21 12.01 -1.88 -9.81
CA LEU A 21 11.24 -0.82 -10.41
C LEU A 21 11.31 0.41 -9.52
N THR A 22 11.76 1.55 -10.07
CA THR A 22 11.76 2.82 -9.34
C THR A 22 10.74 3.77 -9.94
N ALA A 23 9.97 4.43 -9.09
CA ALA A 23 9.03 5.48 -9.48
C ALA A 23 9.17 6.68 -8.54
N ARG A 24 9.28 7.88 -9.13
CA ARG A 24 9.41 9.12 -8.39
C ARG A 24 8.17 9.98 -8.55
N PHE A 25 7.45 10.17 -7.45
CA PHE A 25 6.21 10.94 -7.38
C PHE A 25 6.49 12.33 -6.84
N HIS A 26 6.01 13.34 -7.57
CA HIS A 26 6.09 14.72 -7.15
C HIS A 26 4.78 15.10 -6.47
N ARG A 27 4.81 15.35 -5.15
CA ARG A 27 3.68 15.95 -4.41
C ARG A 27 3.99 17.40 -4.07
N LYS A 28 2.96 18.18 -3.73
CA LYS A 28 3.04 19.63 -3.43
C LYS A 28 4.09 19.99 -2.37
N HIS A 29 4.28 19.13 -1.36
CA HIS A 29 5.15 19.41 -0.21
C HIS A 29 6.34 18.46 -0.04
N ALA A 30 6.39 17.38 -0.82
CA ALA A 30 7.47 16.41 -0.76
C ALA A 30 7.51 15.59 -2.04
N LYS A 31 8.71 15.15 -2.42
CA LYS A 31 8.89 14.15 -3.47
C LYS A 31 9.04 12.79 -2.80
N LEU A 32 8.35 11.79 -3.33
CA LEU A 32 8.37 10.41 -2.84
C LEU A 32 9.02 9.54 -3.91
N THR A 33 10.13 8.90 -3.59
CA THR A 33 10.72 7.87 -4.43
C THR A 33 10.37 6.50 -3.87
N LEU A 34 9.69 5.70 -4.68
CA LEU A 34 9.35 4.31 -4.39
C LEU A 34 10.28 3.40 -5.18
N ALA A 35 10.97 2.49 -4.49
CA ALA A 35 11.69 1.37 -5.09
C ALA A 35 10.93 0.08 -4.77
N ALA A 36 10.26 -0.48 -5.77
CA ALA A 36 9.59 -1.77 -5.70
C ALA A 36 10.55 -2.86 -6.14
N CYS A 37 10.81 -3.82 -5.25
CA CYS A 37 11.86 -4.82 -5.41
C CYS A 37 11.30 -6.24 -5.35
N TYR A 38 11.88 -7.15 -6.12
CA TYR A 38 11.64 -8.58 -5.99
C TYR A 38 12.98 -9.30 -5.82
N ALA A 39 13.40 -9.51 -4.57
CA ALA A 39 14.69 -10.11 -4.27
C ALA A 39 14.73 -11.60 -4.67
N PRO A 40 15.91 -12.15 -5.01
CA PRO A 40 16.06 -13.59 -5.21
C PRO A 40 15.53 -14.43 -4.04
N THR A 41 15.01 -15.61 -4.36
CA THR A 41 14.58 -16.60 -3.35
C THR A 41 15.75 -17.01 -2.46
N ASN A 42 15.46 -17.59 -1.29
CA ASN A 42 16.50 -18.01 -0.36
C ASN A 42 17.43 -19.10 -0.96
N GLU A 43 16.92 -19.92 -1.88
CA GLU A 43 17.62 -20.98 -2.60
C GLU A 43 18.54 -20.47 -3.72
N ALA A 44 18.39 -19.22 -4.15
CA ALA A 44 19.26 -18.66 -5.18
C ALA A 44 20.72 -18.62 -4.70
N LYS A 45 21.67 -18.78 -5.64
CA LYS A 45 23.11 -18.65 -5.37
C LYS A 45 23.42 -17.29 -4.73
N ASP A 46 24.37 -17.28 -3.81
CA ASP A 46 24.73 -16.06 -3.07
C ASP A 46 25.24 -14.95 -3.99
N ASP A 47 25.94 -15.30 -5.08
CA ASP A 47 26.36 -14.33 -6.11
C ASP A 47 25.19 -13.54 -6.72
N HIS A 48 24.04 -14.20 -6.93
CA HIS A 48 22.84 -13.54 -7.45
C HIS A 48 22.20 -12.62 -6.41
N LYS A 49 22.24 -13.00 -5.12
CA LYS A 49 21.76 -12.15 -4.02
C LYS A 49 22.64 -10.92 -3.91
N GLU A 50 23.96 -11.09 -3.86
CA GLU A 50 24.91 -9.98 -3.80
C GLU A 50 24.77 -9.02 -4.98
N THR A 51 24.66 -9.56 -6.20
CA THR A 51 24.49 -8.74 -7.40
C THR A 51 23.21 -7.89 -7.31
N PHE A 52 22.09 -8.50 -6.89
CA PHE A 52 20.83 -7.79 -6.68
C PHE A 52 20.96 -6.67 -5.64
N TYR A 53 21.56 -6.94 -4.47
CA TYR A 53 21.71 -5.92 -3.42
C TYR A 53 22.72 -4.82 -3.81
N LYS A 54 23.75 -5.14 -4.61
CA LYS A 54 24.67 -4.16 -5.20
C LYS A 54 23.94 -3.24 -6.19
N GLU A 55 23.11 -3.81 -7.07
CA GLU A 55 22.28 -3.03 -7.99
C GLU A 55 21.28 -2.15 -7.25
N LEU A 56 20.56 -2.70 -6.27
CA LEU A 56 19.62 -1.95 -5.44
C LEU A 56 20.31 -0.78 -4.74
N THR A 57 21.47 -1.03 -4.13
CA THR A 57 22.27 0.02 -3.50
C THR A 57 22.65 1.12 -4.49
N SER A 58 23.00 0.78 -5.73
CA SER A 58 23.28 1.78 -6.77
C SER A 58 22.03 2.60 -7.11
N VAL A 59 20.87 1.96 -7.23
CA VAL A 59 19.60 2.66 -7.51
C VAL A 59 19.24 3.62 -6.38
N LEU A 60 19.39 3.19 -5.13
CA LEU A 60 19.08 4.01 -3.96
C LEU A 60 20.05 5.19 -3.80
N LYS A 61 21.31 5.04 -4.20
CA LYS A 61 22.30 6.15 -4.22
C LYS A 61 21.93 7.26 -5.19
N ASP A 62 21.25 6.93 -6.28
CA ASP A 62 20.80 7.92 -7.28
C ASP A 62 19.57 8.72 -6.81
N VAL A 63 18.92 8.29 -5.73
CA VAL A 63 17.74 8.97 -5.19
C VAL A 63 18.14 10.29 -4.53
N PRO A 64 17.51 11.42 -4.88
CA PRO A 64 17.85 12.70 -4.28
C PRO A 64 17.59 12.73 -2.77
N ARG A 65 18.53 13.28 -2.00
CA ARG A 65 18.46 13.31 -0.52
C ARG A 65 17.24 14.01 0.08
N HIS A 66 16.57 14.87 -0.70
CA HIS A 66 15.36 15.58 -0.26
C HIS A 66 14.07 14.80 -0.53
N ASP A 67 14.16 13.66 -1.22
CA ASP A 67 13.02 12.79 -1.43
C ASP A 67 12.81 11.90 -0.20
N ILE A 68 11.53 11.68 0.12
CA ILE A 68 11.14 10.59 1.01
C ILE A 68 11.38 9.30 0.22
N LEU A 69 12.25 8.43 0.73
CA LEU A 69 12.56 7.13 0.12
C LEU A 69 11.76 6.02 0.81
N CYS A 70 11.07 5.20 0.03
CA CYS A 70 10.46 3.97 0.49
C CYS A 70 10.88 2.80 -0.40
N VAL A 71 11.47 1.78 0.20
CA VAL A 71 11.81 0.53 -0.45
C VAL A 71 10.79 -0.52 -0.01
N MET A 72 10.16 -1.19 -0.96
CA MET A 72 8.97 -1.99 -0.70
C MET A 72 8.91 -3.22 -1.61
N LYS A 73 7.91 -4.07 -1.37
CA LYS A 73 7.69 -5.40 -1.96
C LYS A 73 8.52 -6.49 -1.29
N ASP A 74 8.86 -7.55 -2.03
CA ASP A 74 9.26 -8.83 -1.46
C ASP A 74 10.78 -8.99 -1.49
N PHE A 75 11.34 -9.21 -0.31
CA PHE A 75 12.77 -9.36 -0.11
C PHE A 75 13.21 -10.80 0.15
N ASN A 76 12.27 -11.75 0.28
CA ASN A 76 12.59 -13.15 0.65
C ASN A 76 13.56 -13.23 1.85
N ALA A 77 13.43 -12.29 2.78
CA ALA A 77 14.38 -12.02 3.86
C ALA A 77 13.76 -12.36 5.21
N LYS A 78 14.42 -13.24 5.97
CA LYS A 78 14.17 -13.45 7.39
C LYS A 78 15.24 -12.64 8.13
N VAL A 79 14.84 -11.58 8.81
CA VAL A 79 15.77 -10.65 9.50
C VAL A 79 16.07 -11.06 10.94
N GLY A 80 15.20 -11.90 11.52
CA GLY A 80 15.26 -12.31 12.92
C GLY A 80 15.12 -11.16 13.91
N ASN A 81 15.21 -11.47 15.21
CA ASN A 81 15.07 -10.49 16.29
C ASN A 81 16.41 -10.09 16.92
N ASP A 82 17.52 -10.54 16.32
CA ASP A 82 18.84 -10.36 16.89
C ASP A 82 19.34 -8.94 16.67
N LYS A 83 19.61 -8.23 17.76
CA LYS A 83 19.87 -6.79 17.75
C LYS A 83 21.36 -6.44 17.71
N ASP A 84 22.24 -7.42 17.66
CA ASP A 84 23.69 -7.27 17.83
C ASP A 84 24.33 -6.15 16.98
N TYR A 85 23.77 -5.82 15.80
CA TYR A 85 24.32 -4.80 14.90
C TYR A 85 23.30 -3.84 14.26
N CYS A 86 22.02 -3.90 14.63
CA CYS A 86 20.94 -3.22 13.88
C CYS A 86 19.87 -2.56 14.76
N VAL A 87 20.23 -1.99 15.91
CA VAL A 87 19.29 -1.43 16.89
C VAL A 87 18.35 -0.34 16.32
N ASP A 88 18.84 0.47 15.38
CA ASP A 88 18.07 1.58 14.80
C ASP A 88 17.31 1.18 13.52
N VAL A 89 17.60 0.00 12.96
CA VAL A 89 17.05 -0.50 11.70
C VAL A 89 15.97 -1.56 11.95
N LEU A 90 16.12 -2.33 13.03
CA LEU A 90 15.33 -3.51 13.34
C LEU A 90 14.49 -3.30 14.62
N GLY A 91 13.17 -3.44 14.49
CA GLY A 91 12.24 -3.43 15.62
C GLY A 91 12.23 -4.74 16.42
N ASN A 92 11.36 -4.83 17.42
CA ASN A 92 11.35 -5.92 18.41
C ASN A 92 10.68 -7.23 17.92
N HIS A 93 10.19 -7.27 16.69
CA HIS A 93 9.30 -8.33 16.20
C HIS A 93 9.76 -8.98 14.89
N GLY A 94 11.07 -9.09 14.68
CA GLY A 94 11.61 -9.74 13.49
C GLY A 94 11.31 -11.25 13.43
N PRO A 95 10.81 -11.78 12.29
CA PRO A 95 10.43 -13.18 12.16
C PRO A 95 11.64 -14.10 11.88
N GLY A 96 11.60 -15.31 12.45
CA GLY A 96 12.51 -16.42 12.15
C GLY A 96 13.97 -16.21 12.59
N LYS A 97 14.86 -17.11 12.14
CA LYS A 97 16.31 -16.93 12.25
C LYS A 97 16.81 -16.12 11.04
N ARG A 98 17.78 -15.23 11.25
CA ARG A 98 18.34 -14.39 10.18
C ARG A 98 18.90 -15.28 9.04
N ASN A 99 18.46 -15.05 7.81
CA ASN A 99 18.97 -15.70 6.60
C ASN A 99 19.88 -14.75 5.80
N LYS A 100 20.55 -15.26 4.75
CA LYS A 100 21.50 -14.46 3.94
C LYS A 100 20.86 -13.22 3.31
N ASN A 101 19.63 -13.32 2.80
CA ASN A 101 18.87 -12.17 2.30
C ASN A 101 18.60 -11.16 3.43
N GLY A 102 18.31 -11.62 4.64
CA GLY A 102 18.14 -10.80 5.83
C GLY A 102 19.42 -10.06 6.21
N GLU A 103 20.58 -10.71 6.17
CA GLU A 103 21.88 -10.06 6.41
C GLU A 103 22.13 -8.90 5.43
N LEU A 104 22.03 -9.18 4.13
CA LEU A 104 22.25 -8.19 3.07
C LEU A 104 21.23 -7.05 3.13
N LEU A 105 19.97 -7.35 3.45
CA LEU A 105 18.94 -6.35 3.63
C LEU A 105 19.23 -5.41 4.82
N MET A 106 19.70 -5.96 5.95
CA MET A 106 20.02 -5.16 7.13
C MET A 106 21.26 -4.28 6.90
N GLU A 107 22.30 -4.81 6.27
CA GLU A 107 23.49 -4.03 5.90
C GLU A 107 23.13 -2.86 4.97
N MET A 108 22.34 -3.14 3.93
CA MET A 108 21.86 -2.09 3.02
C MET A 108 20.99 -1.07 3.76
N ALA A 109 20.00 -1.51 4.54
CA ALA A 109 19.11 -0.62 5.26
C ALA A 109 19.87 0.30 6.23
N GLN A 110 20.89 -0.22 6.92
CA GLN A 110 21.77 0.57 7.78
C GLN A 110 22.51 1.67 7.00
N SER A 111 23.03 1.35 5.81
CA SER A 111 23.76 2.31 4.99
C SER A 111 22.92 3.51 4.51
N PHE A 112 21.60 3.35 4.41
CA PHE A 112 20.65 4.39 4.01
C PHE A 112 19.81 4.95 5.18
N GLY A 113 20.06 4.51 6.42
CA GLY A 113 19.26 4.91 7.58
C GLY A 113 17.79 4.50 7.48
N LEU A 114 17.50 3.39 6.80
CA LEU A 114 16.15 2.86 6.64
C LEU A 114 15.75 2.01 7.84
N VAL A 115 14.46 2.03 8.16
CA VAL A 115 13.88 1.24 9.25
C VAL A 115 12.95 0.17 8.68
N SER A 116 13.09 -1.06 9.16
CA SER A 116 12.26 -2.19 8.74
C SER A 116 10.88 -2.14 9.40
N GLY A 117 9.91 -1.54 8.71
CA GLY A 117 8.55 -1.34 9.23
C GLY A 117 7.85 -2.62 9.70
N GLY A 118 8.08 -3.76 9.04
CA GLY A 118 7.49 -5.05 9.41
C GLY A 118 7.97 -5.62 10.74
N THR A 119 9.02 -5.05 11.33
CA THR A 119 9.59 -5.49 12.61
C THR A 119 9.27 -4.57 13.78
N LEU A 120 8.68 -3.39 13.50
CA LEU A 120 8.34 -2.40 14.51
C LEU A 120 7.12 -2.78 15.35
N PHE A 121 6.21 -3.60 14.81
CA PHE A 121 4.92 -3.90 15.44
C PHE A 121 4.70 -5.41 15.57
N ALA A 122 4.08 -5.82 16.68
CA ALA A 122 3.65 -7.19 16.87
C ALA A 122 2.43 -7.49 15.98
N TYR A 123 2.63 -8.34 14.97
CA TYR A 123 1.53 -8.85 14.14
C TYR A 123 1.09 -10.24 14.62
N LYS A 124 -0.19 -10.59 14.37
CA LYS A 124 -0.66 -11.99 14.44
C LYS A 124 0.11 -12.82 13.41
N ASP A 125 0.39 -14.09 13.70
CA ASP A 125 1.27 -14.91 12.85
C ASP A 125 0.74 -15.11 11.42
N ILE A 126 -0.58 -15.13 11.24
CA ILE A 126 -1.26 -15.13 9.93
C ILE A 126 -0.89 -13.93 9.04
N CYS A 127 -0.39 -12.84 9.61
CA CYS A 127 0.01 -11.63 8.89
C CYS A 127 1.54 -11.54 8.71
N LYS A 128 2.31 -12.46 9.28
CA LYS A 128 3.78 -12.50 9.14
C LYS A 128 4.23 -13.29 7.91
N TYR A 129 3.46 -14.30 7.53
CA TYR A 129 3.75 -15.18 6.40
C TYR A 129 2.53 -15.23 5.47
N PRO A 130 2.43 -14.30 4.49
CA PRO A 130 1.30 -14.29 3.55
C PRO A 130 1.31 -15.47 2.57
N TRP A 131 2.42 -16.24 2.52
CA TRP A 131 2.58 -17.40 1.67
C TRP A 131 3.48 -18.43 2.34
N THR A 132 3.05 -19.70 2.31
CA THR A 132 3.80 -20.85 2.83
C THR A 132 4.08 -21.75 1.62
N SER A 133 5.34 -22.17 1.43
CA SER A 133 5.71 -23.05 0.32
C SER A 133 4.95 -24.39 0.40
N PRO A 134 4.47 -24.95 -0.72
CA PRO A 134 3.81 -26.27 -0.74
C PRO A 134 4.69 -27.41 -0.20
N ASP A 135 6.02 -27.24 -0.22
CA ASP A 135 6.99 -28.32 0.03
C ASP A 135 7.45 -28.47 1.49
N MET A 136 6.69 -27.96 2.47
CA MET A 136 6.80 -28.29 3.91
C MET A 136 8.20 -28.41 4.58
N GLU A 137 9.30 -27.93 3.98
CA GLU A 137 10.65 -28.08 4.57
C GLU A 137 11.01 -27.00 5.61
N ASP A 138 10.12 -26.03 5.84
CA ASP A 138 10.28 -25.02 6.91
C ASP A 138 9.29 -25.29 8.06
N GLN A 139 9.50 -26.36 8.84
CA GLN A 139 8.88 -26.50 10.18
C GLN A 139 9.90 -26.81 11.28
N VAL A 140 9.92 -25.94 12.29
CA VAL A 140 10.19 -26.25 13.71
C VAL A 140 9.36 -25.23 14.50
N HIS A 141 8.46 -25.51 15.43
CA HIS A 141 7.89 -26.72 16.03
C HIS A 141 6.54 -26.31 16.62
N GLY A 142 5.53 -27.18 16.57
CA GLY A 142 4.34 -27.06 17.40
C GLY A 142 3.19 -27.92 16.89
N TYR A 143 2.90 -28.97 17.64
CA TYR A 143 1.73 -29.86 17.61
C TYR A 143 1.89 -31.17 16.81
N GLU A 144 1.93 -32.25 17.60
CA GLU A 144 1.91 -33.66 17.25
C GLU A 144 0.63 -34.03 16.49
N ALA A 145 0.76 -34.84 15.43
CA ALA A 145 -0.26 -35.81 15.04
C ALA A 145 0.39 -36.94 14.23
N GLU A 146 -0.08 -38.15 14.53
CA GLU A 146 0.45 -39.49 14.27
C GLU A 146 0.54 -39.93 12.79
N GLU A 147 1.29 -41.02 12.59
CA GLU A 147 1.69 -41.70 11.36
C GLU A 147 0.56 -42.12 10.40
N HIS A 148 0.81 -42.12 9.07
CA HIS A 148 0.82 -43.34 8.23
C HIS A 148 1.11 -43.06 6.72
N ASP A 149 2.09 -43.81 6.19
CA ASP A 149 2.25 -44.43 4.86
C ASP A 149 2.30 -43.67 3.51
N GLN A 150 3.52 -43.76 2.94
CA GLN A 150 3.89 -44.48 1.70
C GLN A 150 3.71 -43.84 0.30
N TYR A 151 4.71 -44.14 -0.55
CA TYR A 151 4.96 -43.81 -1.97
C TYR A 151 5.69 -42.47 -2.19
N GLY A 152 6.84 -42.38 -2.86
CA GLY A 152 7.56 -43.30 -3.74
C GLY A 152 8.41 -42.43 -4.68
N ALA A 153 9.69 -42.77 -4.84
CA ALA A 153 10.73 -42.04 -5.55
C ALA A 153 10.37 -41.53 -6.97
N HIS A 154 11.04 -40.48 -7.45
CA HIS A 154 11.69 -40.53 -8.76
C HIS A 154 12.87 -39.55 -8.87
N GLN A 155 13.94 -40.08 -9.47
CA GLN A 155 15.29 -39.56 -9.62
C GLN A 155 15.39 -38.42 -10.64
N GLY A 156 16.50 -37.70 -10.55
CA GLY A 156 16.79 -36.51 -11.34
C GLY A 156 17.14 -36.76 -12.80
N TYR A 157 17.32 -35.63 -13.49
CA TYR A 157 17.89 -35.55 -14.81
C TYR A 157 18.82 -34.34 -14.85
N GLU A 158 20.11 -34.60 -15.02
CA GLU A 158 21.15 -33.61 -15.30
C GLU A 158 21.13 -33.22 -16.78
N GLY A 159 21.51 -31.95 -17.04
CA GLY A 159 22.24 -31.53 -18.24
C GLY A 159 21.44 -30.82 -19.34
N GLN A 160 21.70 -29.52 -19.57
CA GLN A 160 22.68 -29.04 -20.56
C GLN A 160 22.63 -27.51 -20.75
N GLU A 161 23.81 -26.91 -20.83
CA GLU A 161 24.07 -25.52 -21.20
C GLU A 161 23.87 -25.30 -22.71
N VAL A 162 23.28 -24.17 -23.12
CA VAL A 162 23.40 -23.68 -24.51
C VAL A 162 23.54 -22.15 -24.52
N ASP A 163 24.61 -21.70 -25.18
CA ASP A 163 25.04 -20.33 -25.46
C ASP A 163 24.35 -19.73 -26.72
N GLN A 164 24.55 -18.44 -26.89
CA GLN A 164 23.89 -17.38 -27.67
C GLN A 164 23.47 -17.57 -29.14
N SER A 165 22.43 -16.78 -29.46
CA SER A 165 22.08 -16.11 -30.73
C SER A 165 21.37 -16.92 -31.83
N MET A 166 20.11 -16.57 -32.09
CA MET A 166 19.53 -16.39 -33.43
C MET A 166 18.12 -15.79 -33.33
N ASP A 167 17.79 -14.93 -34.29
CA ASP A 167 16.55 -14.16 -34.41
C ASP A 167 15.28 -15.03 -34.32
N ASP A 168 14.48 -14.79 -33.28
CA ASP A 168 13.20 -15.47 -33.08
C ASP A 168 12.05 -14.69 -33.74
N PRO A 169 11.41 -15.23 -34.79
CA PRO A 169 10.26 -14.60 -35.44
C PRO A 169 9.07 -14.37 -34.50
N GLU A 170 9.02 -15.05 -33.35
CA GLU A 170 8.00 -14.85 -32.31
C GLU A 170 8.18 -13.51 -31.57
N LEU A 171 9.43 -13.01 -31.46
CA LEU A 171 9.74 -11.73 -30.83
C LEU A 171 9.33 -10.53 -31.71
N GLU A 172 9.38 -10.68 -33.04
CA GLU A 172 8.86 -9.67 -33.97
C GLU A 172 7.33 -9.60 -33.95
N ALA A 173 6.65 -10.75 -33.84
CA ALA A 173 5.20 -10.81 -33.69
C ALA A 173 4.73 -10.12 -32.40
N ILE A 174 5.47 -10.27 -31.30
CA ILE A 174 5.18 -9.57 -30.03
C ILE A 174 5.42 -8.06 -30.17
N LYS A 175 6.49 -7.62 -30.85
CA LYS A 175 6.75 -6.20 -31.12
C LYS A 175 5.67 -5.55 -31.99
N ALA A 176 5.14 -6.27 -32.99
CA ALA A 176 4.05 -5.76 -33.84
C ALA A 176 2.76 -5.54 -33.03
N ARG A 177 2.42 -6.47 -32.13
CA ARG A 177 1.24 -6.34 -31.25
C ARG A 177 1.33 -5.19 -30.25
N VAL A 178 2.54 -4.88 -29.76
CA VAL A 178 2.75 -3.72 -28.87
C VAL A 178 2.49 -2.41 -29.62
N ARG A 179 2.93 -2.30 -30.88
CA ARG A 179 2.74 -1.09 -31.69
C ARG A 179 1.26 -0.82 -32.01
N GLU A 180 0.50 -1.85 -32.39
CA GLU A 180 -0.95 -1.69 -32.63
C GLU A 180 -1.67 -1.20 -31.37
N MET A 181 -1.29 -1.73 -30.21
CA MET A 181 -1.89 -1.33 -28.93
C MET A 181 -1.51 0.10 -28.52
N GLU A 182 -0.31 0.56 -28.88
CA GLU A 182 0.13 1.96 -28.70
C GLU A 182 -0.68 2.94 -29.58
N GLU A 183 -0.93 2.58 -30.84
CA GLU A 183 -1.73 3.40 -31.76
C GLU A 183 -3.21 3.46 -31.35
N GLU A 184 -3.78 2.36 -30.83
CA GLU A 184 -5.13 2.35 -30.27
C GLU A 184 -5.23 3.22 -28.99
N ALA A 185 -4.22 3.16 -28.12
CA ALA A 185 -4.19 3.97 -26.90
C ALA A 185 -4.15 5.48 -27.20
N GLU A 186 -3.47 5.88 -28.27
CA GLU A 186 -3.41 7.29 -28.68
C GLU A 186 -4.74 7.80 -29.24
N LYS A 187 -5.47 6.97 -29.99
CA LYS A 187 -6.85 7.27 -30.42
C LYS A 187 -7.81 7.39 -29.23
N LEU A 188 -7.69 6.50 -28.23
CA LEU A 188 -8.51 6.54 -27.02
C LEU A 188 -8.27 7.83 -26.23
N LYS A 189 -7.00 8.27 -26.13
CA LYS A 189 -6.62 9.51 -25.47
C LYS A 189 -7.19 10.76 -26.16
N GLN A 190 -7.27 10.75 -27.50
CA GLN A 190 -7.89 11.84 -28.25
C GLN A 190 -9.40 11.91 -28.01
N LEU A 191 -10.11 10.77 -28.06
CA LEU A 191 -11.55 10.71 -27.75
C LEU A 191 -11.85 11.18 -26.31
N GLN A 192 -11.01 10.78 -25.34
CA GLN A 192 -11.14 11.23 -23.94
C GLN A 192 -11.02 12.76 -23.83
N SER A 193 -10.06 13.35 -24.57
CA SER A 193 -9.85 14.80 -24.58
C SER A 193 -11.00 15.58 -25.23
N GLU A 194 -11.74 14.94 -26.14
CA GLU A 194 -12.89 15.54 -26.82
C GLU A 194 -14.17 15.46 -25.96
N VAL A 195 -14.32 14.38 -25.18
CA VAL A 195 -15.36 14.24 -24.15
C VAL A 195 -15.14 15.26 -23.01
N ASP A 196 -13.90 15.47 -22.56
CA ASP A 196 -13.57 16.44 -21.52
C ASP A 196 -13.89 17.90 -21.95
N LYS A 197 -13.77 18.20 -23.24
CA LYS A 197 -14.16 19.53 -23.79
C LYS A 197 -15.67 19.73 -23.85
N GLN A 198 -16.49 18.67 -23.83
CA GLN A 198 -17.95 18.76 -23.85
C GLN A 198 -18.59 18.78 -22.45
N ILE A 199 -17.85 18.47 -21.37
CA ILE A 199 -18.38 18.34 -19.99
C ILE A 199 -18.33 19.67 -19.18
N LEU A 200 -17.93 20.80 -19.77
CA LEU A 200 -18.01 22.12 -19.13
C LEU A 200 -19.42 22.73 -19.22
N GLY A 201 -20.44 22.04 -18.71
CA GLY A 201 -21.84 22.44 -18.94
C GLY A 201 -22.92 22.02 -17.95
N SER A 202 -22.66 21.32 -16.83
CA SER A 202 -23.69 21.10 -15.80
C SER A 202 -23.13 20.68 -14.42
N PRO A 203 -23.74 21.10 -13.30
CA PRO A 203 -23.28 20.79 -11.96
C PRO A 203 -23.98 19.53 -11.42
N GLY A 204 -23.20 18.47 -11.16
CA GLY A 204 -23.69 17.29 -10.46
C GLY A 204 -22.60 16.23 -10.36
N ASN A 205 -22.20 15.92 -9.12
CA ASN A 205 -21.15 14.97 -8.71
C ASN A 205 -19.70 15.48 -8.78
N GLN A 206 -19.26 16.11 -7.68
CA GLN A 206 -17.84 16.25 -7.36
C GLN A 206 -17.58 15.65 -5.98
N ALA A 207 -17.08 14.43 -5.96
CA ALA A 207 -16.23 13.95 -4.89
C ALA A 207 -15.03 13.28 -5.56
N LEU A 208 -13.84 13.50 -4.99
CA LEU A 208 -12.53 12.94 -5.36
C LEU A 208 -11.62 13.83 -6.23
N ASN A 209 -11.33 15.05 -5.76
CA ASN A 209 -10.02 15.70 -5.88
C ASN A 209 -9.96 16.93 -4.96
N VAL A 210 -9.87 16.67 -3.65
CA VAL A 210 -9.83 17.71 -2.60
C VAL A 210 -8.39 17.81 -2.09
N SER A 211 -7.80 19.01 -2.11
CA SER A 211 -6.41 19.24 -1.73
C SER A 211 -6.19 19.02 -0.22
N ILE A 212 -4.93 18.94 0.23
CA ILE A 212 -4.62 18.74 1.66
C ILE A 212 -5.11 19.94 2.49
N GLU A 213 -5.02 21.14 1.94
CA GLU A 213 -5.50 22.38 2.57
C GLU A 213 -7.02 22.32 2.76
N ASP A 214 -7.75 21.90 1.72
CA ASP A 214 -9.20 21.74 1.78
C ASP A 214 -9.62 20.66 2.79
N LYS A 215 -8.86 19.56 2.91
CA LYS A 215 -9.11 18.52 3.94
C LYS A 215 -8.94 19.06 5.35
N MET A 216 -7.88 19.82 5.61
CA MET A 216 -7.65 20.44 6.92
C MET A 216 -8.74 21.46 7.24
N GLU A 217 -9.25 22.18 6.24
CA GLU A 217 -10.37 23.11 6.39
C GLU A 217 -11.68 22.37 6.70
N ILE A 218 -11.97 21.27 5.99
CA ILE A 218 -13.11 20.39 6.25
C ILE A 218 -13.03 19.79 7.66
N ASP A 219 -11.87 19.28 8.06
CA ASP A 219 -11.66 18.72 9.41
C ASP A 219 -11.82 19.80 10.48
N ALA A 220 -11.39 21.03 10.21
CA ALA A 220 -11.53 22.16 11.14
C ALA A 220 -12.99 22.64 11.34
N ARG A 221 -13.90 22.32 10.41
CA ARG A 221 -15.34 22.62 10.49
C ARG A 221 -16.21 21.38 10.72
N SER A 222 -15.59 20.23 11.03
CA SER A 222 -16.30 18.97 11.28
C SER A 222 -16.22 18.54 12.74
N VAL A 223 -17.27 17.90 13.23
CA VAL A 223 -17.31 17.26 14.55
C VAL A 223 -17.40 15.76 14.42
N PHE A 224 -16.73 15.06 15.34
CA PHE A 224 -16.90 13.64 15.57
C PHE A 224 -18.06 13.44 16.55
N VAL A 225 -18.96 12.51 16.24
CA VAL A 225 -20.09 12.14 17.09
C VAL A 225 -20.01 10.64 17.37
N GLY A 226 -19.73 10.28 18.62
CA GLY A 226 -19.63 8.93 19.13
C GLY A 226 -20.91 8.44 19.81
N ASN A 227 -20.98 7.12 20.02
CA ASN A 227 -22.10 6.43 20.67
C ASN A 227 -23.47 6.67 19.98
N VAL A 228 -23.43 6.90 18.67
CA VAL A 228 -24.62 7.05 17.83
C VAL A 228 -25.36 5.72 17.76
N ASP A 229 -26.69 5.77 17.84
CA ASP A 229 -27.50 4.57 17.76
C ASP A 229 -27.38 3.87 16.39
N TYR A 230 -27.44 2.54 16.39
CA TYR A 230 -27.28 1.74 15.17
C TYR A 230 -28.44 1.94 14.17
N GLY A 231 -29.60 2.39 14.63
CA GLY A 231 -30.75 2.73 13.78
C GLY A 231 -30.81 4.19 13.34
N ALA A 232 -29.79 5.01 13.67
CA ALA A 232 -29.79 6.44 13.36
C ALA A 232 -29.64 6.71 11.86
N THR A 233 -30.39 7.69 11.35
CA THR A 233 -30.24 8.18 9.96
C THR A 233 -29.46 9.50 9.93
N ALA A 234 -28.91 9.83 8.75
CA ALA A 234 -28.22 11.10 8.56
C ALA A 234 -29.15 12.31 8.79
N GLU A 235 -30.42 12.20 8.37
CA GLU A 235 -31.45 13.24 8.54
C GLU A 235 -31.76 13.51 10.02
N GLU A 236 -31.80 12.46 10.85
CA GLU A 236 -32.04 12.60 12.30
C GLU A 236 -30.88 13.31 13.01
N LEU A 237 -29.64 12.99 12.63
CA LEU A 237 -28.45 13.68 13.13
C LEU A 237 -28.41 15.13 12.65
N GLU A 238 -28.81 15.39 11.40
CA GLU A 238 -28.89 16.74 10.85
C GLU A 238 -29.90 17.59 11.64
N GLN A 239 -31.07 17.05 11.97
CA GLN A 239 -32.07 17.72 12.80
C GLN A 239 -31.56 18.00 14.22
N HIS A 240 -30.82 17.07 14.82
CA HIS A 240 -30.26 17.23 16.16
C HIS A 240 -29.24 18.38 16.23
N PHE A 241 -28.40 18.52 15.22
CA PHE A 241 -27.38 19.56 15.12
C PHE A 241 -27.82 20.82 14.37
N HIS A 242 -29.07 20.88 13.88
CA HIS A 242 -29.60 22.01 13.11
C HIS A 242 -29.52 23.34 13.88
N GLY A 243 -29.67 23.30 15.21
CA GLY A 243 -29.55 24.49 16.07
C GLY A 243 -28.13 25.01 16.24
N CYS A 244 -27.10 24.25 15.83
CA CYS A 244 -25.70 24.61 16.00
C CYS A 244 -25.13 25.39 14.80
N GLY A 245 -25.69 25.21 13.61
CA GLY A 245 -25.25 25.86 12.37
C GLY A 245 -25.70 25.13 11.11
N SER A 246 -25.39 25.69 9.94
CA SER A 246 -25.70 25.05 8.65
C SER A 246 -24.80 23.84 8.42
N ILE A 247 -25.39 22.70 8.09
CA ILE A 247 -24.68 21.43 7.88
C ILE A 247 -24.46 21.22 6.38
N ASN A 248 -23.21 20.96 6.00
CA ASN A 248 -22.86 20.60 4.63
C ASN A 248 -23.07 19.11 4.38
N ARG A 249 -22.70 18.28 5.36
CA ARG A 249 -22.69 16.82 5.19
C ARG A 249 -22.70 16.07 6.52
N VAL A 250 -23.51 15.01 6.61
CA VAL A 250 -23.46 14.02 7.68
C VAL A 250 -22.99 12.68 7.11
N THR A 251 -22.03 12.03 7.78
CA THR A 251 -21.49 10.73 7.37
C THR A 251 -21.46 9.76 8.55
N ILE A 252 -22.34 8.76 8.56
CA ILE A 252 -22.35 7.66 9.53
C ILE A 252 -21.40 6.56 9.05
N LEU A 253 -20.46 6.12 9.88
CA LEU A 253 -19.51 5.09 9.48
C LEU A 253 -20.04 3.69 9.78
N CYS A 254 -20.11 2.88 8.72
CA CYS A 254 -20.40 1.46 8.82
C CYS A 254 -19.12 0.61 8.71
N ASN A 255 -19.14 -0.57 9.33
CA ASN A 255 -18.10 -1.55 9.20
C ASN A 255 -18.12 -2.17 7.79
N LYS A 256 -16.94 -2.31 7.20
CA LYS A 256 -16.74 -2.58 5.77
C LYS A 256 -17.00 -4.05 5.40
N PHE A 257 -17.07 -4.93 6.39
CA PHE A 257 -17.20 -6.38 6.18
C PHE A 257 -18.62 -6.91 6.36
N ASP A 258 -19.44 -6.22 7.15
CA ASP A 258 -20.79 -6.62 7.58
C ASP A 258 -21.85 -5.53 7.31
N GLY A 259 -21.44 -4.32 6.94
CA GLY A 259 -22.33 -3.19 6.68
C GLY A 259 -22.98 -2.61 7.95
N HIS A 260 -22.65 -3.14 9.13
CA HIS A 260 -23.24 -2.67 10.39
C HIS A 260 -22.68 -1.31 10.80
N PRO A 261 -23.51 -0.35 11.23
CA PRO A 261 -23.04 0.93 11.73
C PRO A 261 -22.11 0.71 12.92
N LYS A 262 -20.97 1.43 12.96
CA LYS A 262 -19.99 1.31 14.05
C LYS A 262 -20.35 2.14 15.28
N GLY A 263 -21.46 2.86 15.24
CA GLY A 263 -21.93 3.73 16.32
C GLY A 263 -21.20 5.06 16.41
N PHE A 264 -20.70 5.57 15.28
CA PHE A 264 -20.12 6.91 15.19
C PHE A 264 -20.38 7.56 13.84
N ALA A 265 -20.40 8.89 13.83
CA ALA A 265 -20.68 9.74 12.68
C ALA A 265 -19.75 10.96 12.66
N TYR A 266 -19.65 11.58 11.49
CA TYR A 266 -19.02 12.88 11.30
C TYR A 266 -20.08 13.86 10.78
N VAL A 267 -20.12 15.05 11.36
CA VAL A 267 -20.98 16.15 10.91
C VAL A 267 -20.08 17.29 10.46
N GLU A 268 -20.14 17.63 9.18
CA GLU A 268 -19.42 18.74 8.57
C GLU A 268 -20.35 19.97 8.51
N PHE A 269 -19.94 21.05 9.16
CA PHE A 269 -20.65 22.33 9.11
C PHE A 269 -20.13 23.22 7.97
N ALA A 270 -20.94 24.19 7.57
CA ALA A 270 -20.52 25.26 6.66
C ALA A 270 -19.45 26.15 7.30
N ASP A 271 -19.66 26.50 8.58
CA ASP A 271 -18.83 27.44 9.33
C ASP A 271 -18.13 26.78 10.51
N LYS A 272 -16.88 27.21 10.76
CA LYS A 272 -16.06 26.73 11.89
C LYS A 272 -16.64 27.08 13.26
N GLU A 273 -17.39 28.17 13.38
CA GLU A 273 -18.02 28.58 14.65
C GLU A 273 -19.08 27.57 15.12
N SER A 274 -19.76 26.91 14.17
CA SER A 274 -20.76 25.87 14.44
C SER A 274 -20.20 24.68 15.23
N VAL A 275 -18.91 24.39 15.07
CA VAL A 275 -18.19 23.34 15.81
C VAL A 275 -18.24 23.61 17.31
N GLN A 276 -18.04 24.86 17.74
CA GLN A 276 -18.05 25.21 19.16
C GLN A 276 -19.45 25.06 19.77
N THR A 277 -20.49 25.46 19.03
CA THR A 277 -21.88 25.28 19.46
C THR A 277 -22.27 23.81 19.49
N ALA A 278 -21.80 23.01 18.54
CA ALA A 278 -22.02 21.57 18.51
C ALA A 278 -21.33 20.86 19.68
N MET A 279 -20.12 21.29 20.07
CA MET A 279 -19.43 20.79 21.26
C MET A 279 -20.18 21.09 22.57
N ALA A 280 -21.02 22.13 22.60
CA ALA A 280 -21.88 22.40 23.77
C ALA A 280 -23.05 21.41 23.91
N LEU A 281 -23.32 20.59 22.88
CA LEU A 281 -24.29 19.49 22.91
C LEU A 281 -23.65 18.13 23.25
N ASP A 282 -22.42 18.13 23.75
CA ASP A 282 -21.78 16.92 24.29
C ASP A 282 -22.65 16.30 25.40
N ASP A 283 -22.73 14.97 25.43
CA ASP A 283 -23.59 14.15 26.29
C ASP A 283 -25.11 14.38 26.15
N SER A 284 -25.56 15.05 25.08
CA SER A 284 -27.00 15.23 24.80
C SER A 284 -27.71 13.91 24.46
N LEU A 285 -29.00 13.84 24.78
CA LEU A 285 -29.82 12.64 24.54
C LEU A 285 -30.29 12.58 23.08
N PHE A 286 -29.85 11.54 22.37
CA PHE A 286 -30.27 11.21 21.02
C PHE A 286 -30.74 9.75 20.96
N ARG A 287 -31.99 9.52 20.54
CA ARG A 287 -32.64 8.18 20.53
C ARG A 287 -32.53 7.41 21.85
N GLY A 288 -32.53 8.12 22.99
CA GLY A 288 -32.41 7.53 24.32
C GLY A 288 -30.99 7.13 24.73
N ARG A 289 -29.97 7.54 23.98
CA ARG A 289 -28.55 7.35 24.29
C ARG A 289 -27.85 8.70 24.35
N GLN A 290 -26.81 8.82 25.16
CA GLN A 290 -25.99 10.03 25.19
C GLN A 290 -24.94 9.96 24.08
N ILE A 291 -24.92 10.96 23.20
CA ILE A 291 -23.90 11.09 22.16
C ILE A 291 -22.68 11.85 22.70
N LYS A 292 -21.50 11.50 22.20
CA LYS A 292 -20.19 12.02 22.64
C LYS A 292 -19.38 12.60 21.50
#